data_AF-A0A2D5UZI8-F1
#
_entry.id   AF-A0A2D5UZI8-F1
#
_cell.length_a   1.000
_cell.length_b   1.000
_cell.length_c   1.000
_cell.angle_alpha   90.00
_cell.angle_beta   90.00
_cell.angle_gamma   90.00
#
_symmetry.space_group_name_H-M   'P 1'
#
loop_
_entity.id
_entity.type
_entity.pdbx_description
1 polymer ?
#
loop_
_entity_poly.entity_id
_entity_poly.type
_entity_poly.pdbx_seq_one_letter_code
_entity_poly.pdbx_strand_id
1 'polypeptide(L)' 'MNKKEGCWECDTKMVRENVDYSLYGVSVGKFPGLVCKECHEEYFSEEISREITNKIKEKGIRGTN' A
#
# COMPACT_ATOMS: atom_id res chain seq x y z
N MET A 1 -18.27 10.04 6.30
CA MET A 1 -16.97 10.40 6.91
C MET A 1 -16.38 11.54 6.08
N ASN A 2 -16.32 12.76 6.62
CA ASN A 2 -15.81 13.93 5.89
C ASN A 2 -14.28 14.00 5.98
N LYS A 3 -13.66 13.70 4.83
CA LYS A 3 -12.24 13.68 4.46
C LYS A 3 -11.41 14.85 5.00
N LYS A 4 -10.57 14.58 5.99
CA LYS A 4 -9.15 14.90 5.88
C LYS A 4 -8.43 13.56 5.93
N GLU A 5 -7.92 13.11 4.79
CA GLU A 5 -7.09 11.90 4.67
C GLU A 5 -5.75 12.19 5.37
N GLY A 6 -5.78 12.25 6.70
CA GLY A 6 -4.60 12.40 7.56
C GLY A 6 -3.94 11.05 7.76
N CYS A 7 -2.62 11.04 7.82
CA CYS A 7 -1.82 9.86 8.12
C CYS A 7 -2.07 9.47 9.57
N TRP A 8 -2.36 8.19 9.81
CA TRP A 8 -2.64 7.71 11.16
C TRP A 8 -1.39 7.63 12.04
N GLU A 9 -0.19 7.68 11.46
CA GLU A 9 1.09 7.67 12.21
C GLU A 9 1.59 9.06 12.61
N CYS A 10 1.35 10.09 11.77
CA CYS A 10 1.95 11.42 11.96
C CYS A 10 0.99 12.59 11.74
N ASP A 11 -0.31 12.33 11.65
CA ASP A 11 -1.40 13.31 11.49
C ASP A 11 -1.26 14.28 10.29
N THR A 12 -0.33 13.99 9.38
CA THR A 12 -0.02 14.83 8.21
C THR A 12 -0.86 14.41 6.99
N LYS A 13 -0.93 15.27 5.97
CA LYS A 13 -1.73 15.02 4.76
C LYS A 13 -1.24 13.80 3.99
N MET A 14 -2.18 12.93 3.63
CA MET A 14 -1.98 11.85 2.67
C MET A 14 -2.38 12.28 1.27
N VAL A 15 -1.72 11.69 0.27
CA VAL A 15 -2.02 11.88 -1.15
C VAL A 15 -2.32 10.54 -1.80
N ARG A 16 -3.18 10.54 -2.83
CA ARG A 16 -3.43 9.33 -3.64
C ARG A 16 -2.38 9.21 -4.71
N GLU A 17 -1.66 8.09 -4.73
CA GLU A 17 -0.62 7.79 -5.71
C GLU A 17 -0.62 6.31 -6.09
N ASN A 18 -0.01 5.98 -7.22
CA ASN A 18 0.25 4.59 -7.60
C ASN A 18 1.58 4.14 -6.99
N VAL A 19 1.49 3.29 -5.98
CA VAL A 19 2.62 2.81 -5.19
C VAL A 19 3.11 1.48 -5.76
N ASP A 20 4.43 1.35 -5.96
CA ASP A 20 5.05 0.08 -6.32
C ASP A 20 5.21 -0.79 -5.07
N TYR A 21 4.25 -1.68 -4.85
CA TYR A 21 4.29 -2.59 -3.70
C TYR A 21 5.31 -3.69 -3.99
N SER A 22 6.32 -3.79 -3.12
CA SER A 22 7.33 -4.84 -3.18
C SER A 22 7.33 -5.68 -1.91
N LEU A 23 7.54 -6.99 -2.06
CA LEU A 23 7.64 -7.92 -0.95
C LEU A 23 8.93 -8.74 -1.11
N TYR A 24 9.76 -8.78 -0.07
CA TYR A 24 11.10 -9.39 -0.10
C TYR A 24 11.99 -8.89 -1.26
N GLY A 25 11.88 -7.61 -1.61
CA GLY A 25 12.64 -7.02 -2.72
C GLY A 25 12.11 -7.35 -4.12
N VAL A 26 11.01 -8.11 -4.23
CA VAL A 26 10.35 -8.40 -5.51
C VAL A 26 9.13 -7.49 -5.68
N SER A 27 9.11 -6.71 -6.76
CA SER A 27 7.92 -5.90 -7.12
C SER A 27 6.73 -6.83 -7.41
N VAL A 28 5.67 -6.66 -6.61
CA VAL A 28 4.38 -7.32 -6.81
C VAL A 28 3.60 -6.59 -7.90
N GLY A 29 3.68 -5.26 -7.91
CA GLY A 29 3.10 -4.39 -8.93
C GLY A 29 2.77 -3.01 -8.38
N LYS A 30 2.22 -2.15 -9.24
CA LYS A 30 1.77 -0.81 -8.86
C LYS A 30 0.29 -0.78 -8.54
N PHE A 31 -0.08 -0.21 -7.40
CA PHE A 31 -1.45 -0.16 -6.91
C PHE A 31 -1.82 1.23 -6.42
N PRO A 32 -3.09 1.66 -6.58
CA PRO A 32 -3.55 2.92 -6.01
C PRO A 32 -3.59 2.82 -4.48
N GLY A 33 -2.86 3.72 -3.81
CA GLY A 33 -2.77 3.81 -2.36
C GLY A 33 -2.77 5.26 -1.88
N LEU A 34 -2.94 5.43 -0.57
CA LEU A 34 -2.70 6.70 0.11
C LEU A 34 -1.27 6.69 0.65
N VAL A 35 -0.47 7.69 0.30
CA VAL A 35 0.91 7.86 0.76
C VAL A 35 1.02 9.12 1.58
N CYS A 36 1.58 9.02 2.78
CA CYS A 36 1.95 10.19 3.56
C CYS A 36 3.20 10.85 2.97
N LYS A 37 3.17 12.16 2.72
CA LYS A 37 4.35 12.89 2.20
C LYS A 37 5.44 13.16 3.25
N GLU A 38 5.13 12.95 4.52
CA GLU A 38 6.05 13.22 5.64
C GLU A 38 6.77 11.94 6.08
N CYS A 39 6.02 10.93 6.51
CA CYS A 39 6.58 9.67 7.01
C CYS A 39 6.64 8.55 5.96
N HIS A 40 6.12 8.78 4.75
CA HIS A 40 6.03 7.78 3.66
C HIS A 40 5.18 6.55 3.96
N GLU A 41 4.33 6.59 4.99
CA GLU A 41 3.42 5.49 5.28
C GLU A 41 2.39 5.30 4.15
N GLU A 42 2.14 4.05 3.81
CA GLU A 42 1.30 3.64 2.68
C GLU A 42 0.06 2.90 3.19
N TYR A 43 -1.11 3.32 2.73
CA TYR A 43 -2.38 2.70 3.11
C TYR A 43 -3.14 2.30 1.87
N PHE A 44 -3.51 1.03 1.83
CA PHE A 44 -4.30 0.44 0.76
C PHE A 44 -5.71 0.16 1.26
N SER A 45 -6.72 0.31 0.40
CA SER A 45 -8.07 -0.11 0.75
C SER A 45 -8.13 -1.63 0.90
N GLU A 46 -9.19 -2.14 1.52
CA GLU A 46 -9.40 -3.59 1.65
C GLU A 46 -9.44 -4.29 0.27
N GLU A 47 -10.06 -3.66 -0.72
CA GLU A 47 -10.11 -4.16 -2.11
C GLU A 47 -8.71 -4.30 -2.72
N ILE A 48 -7.90 -3.23 -2.62
CA ILE A 48 -6.53 -3.24 -3.14
C ILE A 48 -5.64 -4.22 -2.37
N SER A 49 -5.82 -4.34 -1.06
CA SER A 49 -5.10 -5.31 -0.22
C SER A 49 -5.39 -6.76 -0.65
N ARG A 50 -6.65 -7.05 -1.02
CA ARG A 50 -7.03 -8.35 -1.60
C ARG A 50 -6.39 -8.56 -2.98
N GLU A 51 -6.33 -7.54 -3.83
CA GLU A 51 -5.65 -7.60 -5.13
C GLU A 51 -4.15 -7.89 -4.97
N ILE A 52 -3.47 -7.16 -4.08
CA ILE A 52 -2.06 -7.37 -3.74
C ILE A 52 -1.84 -8.81 -3.29
N THR A 53 -2.67 -9.30 -2.36
CA THR A 53 -2.60 -10.68 -1.85
C THR A 53 -2.75 -11.72 -2.96
N ASN A 54 -3.68 -11.50 -3.90
CA ASN A 54 -3.85 -12.41 -5.04
C ASN A 54 -2.63 -12.39 -5.96
N LYS A 55 -2.07 -11.21 -6.28
CA LYS A 55 -0.84 -11.12 -7.09
C LYS A 55 0.37 -11.75 -6.41
N ILE A 56 0.49 -11.62 -5.09
CA ILE A 56 1.53 -12.31 -4.30
C ILE A 56 1.40 -13.83 -4.48
N LYS A 57 0.18 -14.38 -4.37
CA LYS A 57 -0.11 -15.80 -4.58
C LYS A 57 0.19 -16.25 -6.01
N GLU A 58 -0.23 -15.48 -7.01
CA GLU A 58 0.02 -15.77 -8.44
C GLU A 58 1.51 -15.77 -8.77
N LYS A 59 2.28 -14.84 -8.20
CA LYS A 59 3.74 -14.78 -8.36
C LYS A 59 4.48 -15.84 -7.53
N GLY A 60 3.79 -16.58 -6.67
CA GLY A 60 4.40 -17.54 -5.76
C GLY A 60 5.33 -16.90 -4.73
N ILE A 61 5.19 -15.60 -4.45
CA ILE A 61 5.96 -14.91 -3.42
C ILE A 61 5.39 -15.37 -2.07
N ARG A 62 5.98 -16.41 -1.50
CA ARG A 62 5.64 -16.89 -0.15
C ARG A 62 6.68 -16.35 0.81
N GLY A 63 6.22 -15.80 1.93
CA GLY A 63 7.10 -15.56 3.06
C GLY A 63 7.65 -16.91 3.54
N THR A 64 8.91 -17.19 3.25
CA THR A 64 9.65 -18.25 3.90
C THR A 64 10.10 -17.71 5.25
N ASN A 65 9.40 -18.11 6.30
CA ASN A 65 9.96 -18.14 7.65
C ASN A 65 9.69 -19.53 8.23
#